data_AF-A0A0M8Y2G3-F1
#
_entry.id   AF-A0A0M8Y2G3-F1
#
_cell.length_a   1.000
_cell.length_b   1.000
_cell.length_c   1.000
_cell.angle_alpha   90.00
_cell.angle_beta   90.00
_cell.angle_gamma   90.00
#
_symmetry.space_group_name_H-M   'P 1'
#
loop_
_entity.id
_entity.type
_entity.pdbx_description
1 polymer ?
#
loop_
_entity_poly.entity_id
_entity_poly.type
_entity_poly.pdbx_seq_one_letter_code
_entity_poly.pdbx_strand_id
1 'polypeptide(L)'
;MAVFGGVLTAPPAVAEVPGSAPDEATASRYAEARGEPVLVESATTETDELTANPDGSFTFRQHAQPVRVRRGDDWVPVDLSLERRPDGSFGPKAAPLDVVFSPGGPGSADDAVARVVRGENEVGLGWGRDLPPAVVDGTSLTYPEVLPGVDLKVDVTINGFTEVLVVKTAQAGASAELERIAFRTHAENVRVYDGPGPGGDLMVRNESGTPVFSGDASSMWDSSGGDGENHTEGPADGDRRAQMGVEVGADTVTVLPDQEFLADPDTTYPVVIDPGDLTLDVGHGVMRLRSA
;
A
#
# COMPACT_ATOMS: atom_id res chain seq x y z
N MET A 1 30.25 69.30 23.72
CA MET A 1 28.92 68.69 23.51
C MET A 1 29.12 67.20 23.33
N ALA A 2 28.76 66.39 24.33
CA ALA A 2 28.82 64.93 24.23
C ALA A 2 27.43 64.42 23.82
N VAL A 3 27.38 63.67 22.73
CA VAL A 3 26.17 63.03 22.20
C VAL A 3 26.06 61.66 22.85
N PHE A 4 24.99 61.42 23.61
CA PHE A 4 24.64 60.08 24.10
C PHE A 4 23.92 59.32 22.98
N GLY A 5 24.58 58.30 22.43
CA GLY A 5 23.97 57.32 21.54
C GLY A 5 23.23 56.27 22.36
N GLY A 6 21.89 56.36 22.41
CA GLY A 6 21.05 55.32 22.97
C GLY A 6 20.97 54.14 22.01
N VAL A 7 21.43 52.96 22.44
CA VAL A 7 21.19 51.70 21.74
C VAL A 7 19.75 51.29 22.02
N LEU A 8 18.89 51.32 21.00
CA LEU A 8 17.57 50.71 21.04
C LEU A 8 17.75 49.20 20.87
N THR A 9 17.58 48.44 21.95
CA THR A 9 17.43 46.98 21.89
C THR A 9 16.02 46.65 21.39
N ALA A 10 15.93 45.92 20.28
CA ALA A 10 14.66 45.37 19.80
C ALA A 10 14.06 44.43 20.87
N PRO A 11 12.73 44.44 21.08
CA PRO A 11 12.09 43.50 21.99
C PRO A 11 12.32 42.06 21.52
N PRO A 12 12.49 41.09 22.44
CA PRO A 12 12.60 39.69 22.07
C PRO A 12 11.34 39.25 21.33
N ALA A 13 11.50 38.52 20.22
CA ALA A 13 10.39 37.87 19.54
C ALA A 13 9.64 37.01 20.56
N VAL A 14 8.34 37.26 20.73
CA VAL A 14 7.47 36.41 21.55
C VAL A 14 7.49 35.04 20.91
N ALA A 15 7.94 34.02 21.64
CA ALA A 15 7.91 32.65 21.14
C ALA A 15 6.44 32.30 20.83
N GLU A 16 6.17 31.92 19.59
CA GLU A 16 4.83 31.50 19.19
C GLU A 16 4.40 30.30 20.02
N VAL A 17 3.17 30.34 20.54
CA VAL A 17 2.58 29.20 21.25
C VAL A 17 2.49 28.03 20.27
N PRO A 18 2.96 26.82 20.63
CA PRO A 18 2.92 25.66 19.74
C PRO A 18 1.49 25.25 19.31
N GLY A 19 1.38 24.64 18.13
CA GLY A 19 0.12 24.07 17.61
C GLY A 19 -0.18 22.66 18.11
N SER A 20 0.75 22.06 18.85
CA SER A 20 0.62 20.77 19.52
C SER A 20 1.14 20.85 20.95
N ALA A 21 0.70 19.92 21.80
CA ALA A 21 1.14 19.82 23.18
C ALA A 21 1.16 18.35 23.65
N PRO A 22 2.02 18.01 24.63
CA PRO A 22 2.20 16.63 25.08
C PRO A 22 0.95 16.05 25.75
N ASP A 23 0.11 16.90 26.33
CA ASP A 23 -1.06 16.50 27.12
C ASP A 23 -2.23 17.49 26.98
N GLU A 24 -3.43 17.04 27.34
CA GLU A 24 -4.68 17.81 27.24
C GLU A 24 -4.62 19.12 28.03
N ALA A 25 -4.03 19.11 29.23
CA ALA A 25 -3.98 20.29 30.10
C ALA A 25 -3.09 21.40 29.50
N THR A 26 -1.98 21.01 28.87
CA THR A 26 -1.09 21.93 28.17
C THR A 26 -1.70 22.38 26.85
N ALA A 27 -2.36 21.48 26.12
CA ALA A 27 -3.07 21.80 24.89
C ALA A 27 -4.17 22.85 25.13
N SER A 28 -4.99 22.69 26.17
CA SER A 28 -6.05 23.66 26.50
C SER A 28 -5.50 25.05 26.82
N ARG A 29 -4.40 25.12 27.58
CA ARG A 29 -3.73 26.41 27.86
C ARG A 29 -3.19 27.06 26.59
N TYR A 30 -2.64 26.27 25.68
CA TYR A 30 -2.15 26.77 24.40
C TYR A 30 -3.29 27.23 23.49
N ALA A 31 -4.38 26.46 23.42
CA ALA A 31 -5.56 26.78 22.62
C ALA A 31 -6.23 28.08 23.09
N GLU A 32 -6.38 28.25 24.41
CA GLU A 32 -6.86 29.49 25.01
C GLU A 32 -5.93 30.68 24.70
N ALA A 33 -4.61 30.50 24.85
CA ALA A 33 -3.63 31.55 24.63
C ALA A 33 -3.53 32.00 23.16
N ARG A 34 -3.71 31.08 22.21
CA ARG A 34 -3.58 31.36 20.76
C ARG A 34 -4.91 31.66 20.06
N GLY A 35 -6.05 31.25 20.63
CA GLY A 35 -7.36 31.41 19.99
C GLY A 35 -7.62 30.44 18.81
N GLU A 36 -6.87 29.34 18.73
CA GLU A 36 -6.98 28.30 17.70
C GLU A 36 -6.88 26.90 18.33
N PRO A 37 -7.41 25.85 17.68
CA PRO A 37 -7.28 24.48 18.19
C PRO A 37 -5.82 24.01 18.31
N VAL A 38 -5.53 23.20 19.32
CA VAL A 38 -4.19 22.63 19.59
C VAL A 38 -4.28 21.12 19.68
N LEU A 39 -3.40 20.42 18.96
CA LEU A 39 -3.31 18.96 18.96
C LEU A 39 -2.79 18.41 20.29
N VAL A 40 -3.41 17.34 20.79
CA VAL A 40 -2.95 16.59 21.95
C VAL A 40 -2.11 15.39 21.48
N GLU A 41 -0.79 15.48 21.61
CA GLU A 41 0.15 14.50 21.07
C GLU A 41 0.00 13.11 21.71
N SER A 42 -0.20 13.06 23.03
CA SER A 42 -0.37 11.79 23.76
C SER A 42 -1.63 11.01 23.36
N ALA A 43 -2.63 11.69 22.80
CA ALA A 43 -3.87 11.09 22.31
C ALA A 43 -3.87 10.94 20.77
N THR A 44 -2.80 11.35 20.09
CA THR A 44 -2.67 11.23 18.64
C THR A 44 -2.12 9.86 18.27
N THR A 45 -2.87 9.15 17.43
CA THR A 45 -2.45 7.88 16.81
C THR A 45 -2.45 8.02 15.28
N GLU A 46 -2.18 6.92 14.57
CA GLU A 46 -2.29 6.88 13.11
C GLU A 46 -3.71 7.18 12.60
N THR A 47 -4.72 6.89 13.42
CA THR A 47 -6.15 6.98 13.08
C THR A 47 -6.95 7.94 13.97
N ASP A 48 -6.43 8.31 15.15
CA ASP A 48 -7.16 9.11 16.13
C ASP A 48 -6.47 10.46 16.35
N GLU A 49 -7.26 11.52 16.43
CA GLU A 49 -6.83 12.89 16.68
C GLU A 49 -7.68 13.49 17.80
N LEU A 50 -7.03 14.10 18.78
CA LEU A 50 -7.70 14.89 19.80
C LEU A 50 -7.15 16.31 19.77
N THR A 51 -8.03 17.30 19.67
CA THR A 51 -7.67 18.72 19.68
C THR A 51 -8.40 19.44 20.80
N ALA A 52 -7.68 20.27 21.55
CA ALA A 52 -8.25 21.20 22.52
C ALA A 52 -8.69 22.48 21.79
N ASN A 53 -9.92 22.92 21.99
CA ASN A 53 -10.47 24.12 21.36
C ASN A 53 -10.34 25.33 22.31
N PRO A 54 -10.26 26.57 21.78
CA PRO A 54 -10.14 27.78 22.60
C PRO A 54 -11.31 28.04 23.57
N ASP A 55 -12.48 27.44 23.29
CA ASP A 55 -13.67 27.56 24.13
C ASP A 55 -13.69 26.56 25.31
N GLY A 56 -12.61 25.78 25.48
CA GLY A 56 -12.46 24.77 26.53
C GLY A 56 -13.09 23.41 26.19
N SER A 57 -13.69 23.26 25.01
CA SER A 57 -14.14 21.95 24.51
C SER A 57 -12.99 21.16 23.86
N PHE A 58 -13.23 19.88 23.58
CA PHE A 58 -12.33 19.03 22.80
C PHE A 58 -13.04 18.50 21.55
N THR A 59 -12.30 18.38 20.46
CA THR A 59 -12.74 17.69 19.25
C THR A 59 -11.96 16.40 19.10
N PHE A 60 -12.66 15.27 19.07
CA PHE A 60 -12.09 13.96 18.75
C PHE A 60 -12.45 13.58 17.32
N ARG A 61 -11.46 13.18 16.51
CA ARG A 61 -11.64 12.69 15.14
C ARG A 61 -11.01 11.32 15.01
N GLN A 62 -11.77 10.38 14.48
CA GLN A 62 -11.33 9.03 14.16
C GLN A 62 -11.43 8.79 12.65
N HIS A 63 -10.39 8.18 12.09
CA HIS A 63 -10.27 7.82 10.69
C HIS A 63 -10.41 6.30 10.51
N ALA A 64 -11.01 5.88 9.40
CA ALA A 64 -11.16 4.45 9.09
C ALA A 64 -9.83 3.77 8.70
N GLN A 65 -8.87 4.55 8.22
CA GLN A 65 -7.53 4.12 7.83
C GLN A 65 -6.50 5.11 8.36
N PRO A 66 -5.22 4.71 8.50
CA PRO A 66 -4.14 5.61 8.87
C PRO A 66 -4.11 6.86 7.98
N VAL A 67 -3.93 8.04 8.58
CA VAL A 67 -3.72 9.30 7.82
C VAL A 67 -2.37 9.94 8.10
N ARG A 68 -1.67 9.40 9.09
CA ARG A 68 -0.35 9.84 9.53
C ARG A 68 0.44 8.67 10.06
N VAL A 69 1.76 8.79 10.01
CA VAL A 69 2.70 7.79 10.51
C VAL A 69 3.77 8.47 11.34
N ARG A 70 4.34 7.72 12.28
CA ARG A 70 5.40 8.24 13.14
C ARG A 70 6.76 8.09 12.48
N ARG A 71 7.50 9.20 12.36
CA ARG A 71 8.88 9.24 11.85
C ARG A 71 9.77 9.86 12.92
N GLY A 72 10.48 9.02 13.67
CA GLY A 72 11.17 9.47 14.88
C GLY A 72 10.16 9.93 15.93
N ASP A 73 10.27 11.18 16.39
CA ASP A 73 9.34 11.76 17.35
C ASP A 73 8.14 12.46 16.67
N ASP A 74 8.20 12.70 15.37
CA ASP A 74 7.23 13.50 14.63
C ASP A 74 6.14 12.65 13.96
N TRP A 75 4.94 13.21 13.89
CA TRP A 75 3.85 12.71 13.05
C TRP A 75 3.93 13.37 11.68
N VAL A 76 4.01 12.58 10.62
CA VAL A 76 3.95 13.07 9.24
C VAL A 76 2.72 12.50 8.53
N PRO A 77 2.09 13.23 7.60
CA PRO A 77 1.02 12.69 6.78
C PRO A 77 1.47 11.43 6.03
N VAL A 78 0.54 10.50 5.80
CA VAL A 78 0.78 9.40 4.85
C VAL A 78 1.04 9.99 3.46
N ASP A 79 2.15 9.59 2.85
CA ASP A 79 2.58 9.92 1.50
C ASP A 79 3.09 8.63 0.85
N LEU A 80 2.22 8.03 0.04
CA LEU A 80 2.51 6.78 -0.65
C LEU A 80 3.32 6.98 -1.94
N SER A 81 3.65 8.22 -2.33
CA SER A 81 4.47 8.42 -3.53
C SER A 81 5.83 7.75 -3.37
N LEU A 82 6.22 7.02 -4.41
CA LEU A 82 7.43 6.22 -4.39
C LEU A 82 8.67 7.09 -4.57
N GLU A 83 9.70 6.76 -3.80
CA GLU A 83 11.03 7.32 -3.95
C GLU A 83 12.07 6.20 -4.06
N ARG A 84 13.16 6.50 -4.78
CA ARG A 84 14.29 5.60 -4.88
C ARG A 84 15.17 5.74 -3.65
N ARG A 85 15.41 4.64 -2.96
CA ARG A 85 16.23 4.54 -1.75
C ARG A 85 17.73 4.45 -2.09
N PRO A 86 18.63 4.67 -1.10
CA PRO A 86 20.08 4.61 -1.33
C PRO A 86 20.60 3.25 -1.82
N ASP A 87 19.95 2.16 -1.43
CA ASP A 87 20.25 0.79 -1.90
C ASP A 87 19.74 0.52 -3.32
N GLY A 88 19.00 1.46 -3.89
CA GLY A 88 18.45 1.39 -5.24
C GLY A 88 17.04 0.81 -5.33
N SER A 89 16.49 0.28 -4.25
CA SER A 89 15.08 -0.12 -4.15
C SER A 89 14.15 1.09 -4.19
N PHE A 90 12.85 0.84 -4.37
CA PHE A 90 11.82 1.86 -4.25
C PHE A 90 10.94 1.58 -3.03
N GLY A 91 10.42 2.64 -2.42
CA GLY A 91 9.39 2.52 -1.39
C GLY A 91 8.67 3.85 -1.16
N PRO A 92 7.56 3.85 -0.41
CA PRO A 92 6.78 5.05 -0.14
C PRO A 92 7.54 6.00 0.79
N LYS A 93 7.37 7.31 0.60
CA LYS A 93 7.95 8.35 1.46
C LYS A 93 7.46 8.24 2.91
N ALA A 94 6.18 7.99 3.12
CA ALA A 94 5.53 7.87 4.42
C ALA A 94 4.35 6.88 4.38
N ALA A 95 4.56 5.65 4.83
CA ALA A 95 3.53 4.62 4.91
C ALA A 95 3.57 3.90 6.28
N PRO A 96 2.43 3.37 6.75
CA PRO A 96 2.34 2.65 8.03
C PRO A 96 3.03 1.28 7.97
N LEU A 97 3.13 0.70 6.77
CA LEU A 97 3.88 -0.52 6.50
C LEU A 97 5.11 -0.18 5.64
N ASP A 98 6.21 -0.90 5.88
CA ASP A 98 7.39 -0.76 5.03
C ASP A 98 7.23 -1.65 3.81
N VAL A 99 7.00 -1.01 2.66
CA VAL A 99 6.86 -1.65 1.35
C VAL A 99 8.12 -1.37 0.56
N VAL A 100 8.68 -2.43 -0.03
CA VAL A 100 9.91 -2.35 -0.82
C VAL A 100 9.68 -2.99 -2.17
N PHE A 101 10.00 -2.26 -3.22
CA PHE A 101 9.99 -2.76 -4.59
C PHE A 101 11.39 -2.83 -5.19
N SER A 102 11.62 -3.87 -5.99
CA SER A 102 12.85 -4.05 -6.74
C SER A 102 13.00 -2.97 -7.82
N PRO A 103 14.22 -2.50 -8.13
CA PRO A 103 14.43 -1.70 -9.32
C PRO A 103 14.37 -2.51 -10.63
N GLY A 104 14.34 -3.85 -10.52
CA GLY A 104 14.59 -4.77 -11.62
C GLY A 104 16.04 -4.73 -12.11
N GLY A 105 16.28 -5.28 -13.29
CA GLY A 105 17.59 -5.39 -13.93
C GLY A 105 18.25 -6.76 -13.76
N PRO A 106 19.45 -6.95 -14.35
CA PRO A 106 20.16 -8.23 -14.32
C PRO A 106 20.44 -8.72 -12.89
N GLY A 107 20.15 -9.99 -12.62
CA GLY A 107 20.32 -10.62 -11.30
C GLY A 107 19.10 -10.54 -10.37
N SER A 108 18.01 -9.87 -10.79
CA SER A 108 16.79 -9.74 -9.98
C SER A 108 15.90 -11.00 -9.95
N ALA A 109 16.26 -12.05 -10.69
CA ALA A 109 15.47 -13.29 -10.76
C ALA A 109 15.23 -13.97 -9.41
N ASP A 110 16.16 -13.83 -8.46
CA ASP A 110 16.08 -14.45 -7.14
C ASP A 110 15.66 -13.46 -6.04
N ASP A 111 15.48 -12.19 -6.38
CA ASP A 111 15.01 -11.16 -5.46
C ASP A 111 13.47 -11.07 -5.46
N ALA A 112 12.90 -10.57 -4.37
CA ALA A 112 11.49 -10.20 -4.34
C ALA A 112 11.25 -8.99 -5.26
N VAL A 113 10.22 -9.05 -6.09
CA VAL A 113 9.71 -7.90 -6.86
C VAL A 113 9.13 -6.86 -5.90
N ALA A 114 8.34 -7.34 -4.94
CA ALA A 114 7.63 -6.57 -3.95
C ALA A 114 7.63 -7.32 -2.64
N ARG A 115 7.87 -6.62 -1.53
CA ARG A 115 7.75 -7.17 -0.19
C ARG A 115 7.17 -6.13 0.77
N VAL A 116 6.40 -6.59 1.74
CA VAL A 116 5.87 -5.79 2.83
C VAL A 116 6.39 -6.35 4.15
N VAL A 117 6.87 -5.45 5.00
CA VAL A 117 7.49 -5.78 6.28
C VAL A 117 6.61 -5.24 7.42
N ARG A 118 6.34 -6.11 8.40
CA ARG A 118 5.66 -5.76 9.65
C ARG A 118 6.34 -6.40 10.86
N GLY A 119 7.06 -5.58 11.61
CA GLY A 119 7.89 -6.07 12.72
C GLY A 119 8.96 -6.99 12.17
N GLU A 120 8.94 -8.25 12.59
CA GLU A 120 9.88 -9.29 12.11
C GLU A 120 9.30 -10.14 10.98
N ASN A 121 8.04 -9.91 10.57
CA ASN A 121 7.39 -10.69 9.52
C ASN A 121 7.56 -10.00 8.18
N GLU A 122 7.91 -10.77 7.16
CA GLU A 122 8.02 -10.29 5.80
C GLU A 122 7.30 -11.23 4.84
N VAL A 123 6.53 -10.66 3.93
CA VAL A 123 5.89 -11.39 2.84
C VAL A 123 6.05 -10.61 1.55
N GLY A 124 6.19 -11.31 0.44
CA GLY A 124 6.33 -10.69 -0.86
C GLY A 124 6.16 -11.68 -2.01
N LEU A 125 6.33 -11.13 -3.21
CA LEU A 125 6.26 -11.87 -4.46
C LEU A 125 7.60 -11.73 -5.20
N GLY A 126 7.99 -12.78 -5.91
CA GLY A 126 9.13 -12.83 -6.81
C GLY A 126 8.69 -13.27 -8.21
N TRP A 127 9.41 -12.82 -9.24
CA TRP A 127 9.07 -13.14 -10.64
C TRP A 127 9.79 -14.39 -11.15
N GLY A 128 10.93 -14.73 -10.54
CA GLY A 128 11.72 -15.90 -10.91
C GLY A 128 12.55 -15.77 -12.19
N ARG A 129 12.48 -14.61 -12.85
CA ARG A 129 13.33 -14.19 -13.98
C ARG A 129 13.78 -12.76 -13.73
N ASP A 130 14.87 -12.36 -14.39
CA ASP A 130 15.33 -10.97 -14.33
C ASP A 130 14.24 -10.05 -14.86
N LEU A 131 13.86 -9.08 -14.02
CA LEU A 131 12.91 -8.05 -14.40
C LEU A 131 13.57 -7.01 -15.31
N PRO A 132 12.82 -6.44 -16.25
CA PRO A 132 13.24 -5.22 -16.93
C PRO A 132 13.35 -4.07 -15.91
N PRO A 133 14.12 -3.00 -16.20
CA PRO A 133 14.17 -1.84 -15.32
C PRO A 133 12.78 -1.24 -15.11
N ALA A 134 12.43 -0.95 -13.87
CA ALA A 134 11.13 -0.41 -13.51
C ALA A 134 10.95 1.06 -13.95
N VAL A 135 9.74 1.41 -14.35
CA VAL A 135 9.28 2.79 -14.60
C VAL A 135 8.41 3.21 -13.42
N VAL A 136 8.78 4.30 -12.77
CA VAL A 136 8.04 4.85 -11.63
C VAL A 136 7.02 5.89 -12.06
N ASP A 137 5.81 5.79 -11.51
CA ASP A 137 4.76 6.79 -11.67
C ASP A 137 3.93 6.89 -10.37
N GLY A 138 4.04 8.01 -9.66
CA GLY A 138 3.30 8.23 -8.42
C GLY A 138 3.53 7.13 -7.37
N THR A 139 2.51 6.30 -7.17
CA THR A 139 2.48 5.18 -6.21
C THR A 139 2.82 3.83 -6.86
N SER A 140 3.11 3.80 -8.16
CA SER A 140 3.26 2.57 -8.94
C SER A 140 4.67 2.39 -9.49
N LEU A 141 5.04 1.13 -9.70
CA LEU A 141 6.11 0.73 -10.62
C LEU A 141 5.56 -0.18 -11.70
N THR A 142 5.98 0.07 -12.94
CA THR A 142 5.71 -0.80 -14.07
C THR A 142 7.02 -1.40 -14.58
N TYR A 143 7.07 -2.72 -14.67
CA TYR A 143 8.12 -3.49 -15.32
C TYR A 143 7.63 -3.84 -16.72
N PRO A 144 8.11 -3.14 -17.77
CA PRO A 144 7.56 -3.29 -19.11
C PRO A 144 8.09 -4.54 -19.80
N GLU A 145 7.23 -5.28 -20.49
CA GLU A 145 7.62 -6.47 -21.27
C GLU A 145 8.27 -7.55 -20.40
N VAL A 146 7.72 -7.81 -19.20
CA VAL A 146 8.13 -8.97 -18.37
C VAL A 146 7.88 -10.30 -19.09
N LEU A 147 6.90 -10.30 -19.99
CA LEU A 147 6.74 -11.23 -21.10
C LEU A 147 6.46 -10.40 -22.36
N PRO A 148 6.65 -10.94 -23.58
CA PRO A 148 6.32 -10.21 -24.80
C PRO A 148 4.87 -9.69 -24.82
N GLY A 149 4.70 -8.37 -24.83
CA GLY A 149 3.42 -7.68 -24.79
C GLY A 149 2.68 -7.71 -23.45
N VAL A 150 3.37 -8.05 -22.36
CA VAL A 150 2.80 -8.11 -21.00
C VAL A 150 3.68 -7.30 -20.04
N ASP A 151 3.07 -6.39 -19.30
CA ASP A 151 3.73 -5.64 -18.23
C ASP A 151 3.35 -6.20 -16.87
N LEU A 152 4.26 -6.09 -15.89
CA LEU A 152 3.94 -6.26 -14.47
C LEU A 152 3.85 -4.88 -13.85
N LYS A 153 2.72 -4.56 -13.22
CA LYS A 153 2.56 -3.33 -12.43
C LYS A 153 2.37 -3.70 -10.98
N VAL A 154 3.04 -2.96 -10.10
CA VAL A 154 2.86 -3.04 -8.65
C VAL A 154 2.55 -1.64 -8.11
N ASP A 155 1.61 -1.56 -7.18
CA ASP A 155 1.14 -0.32 -6.57
C ASP A 155 1.28 -0.40 -5.05
N VAL A 156 1.76 0.66 -4.41
CA VAL A 156 1.73 0.72 -2.95
C VAL A 156 0.35 1.12 -2.46
N THR A 157 -0.16 0.41 -1.44
CA THR A 157 -1.38 0.75 -0.73
C THR A 157 -1.07 1.03 0.73
N ILE A 158 -2.08 1.51 1.47
CA ILE A 158 -1.93 1.72 2.91
C ILE A 158 -1.77 0.40 3.69
N ASN A 159 -2.18 -0.71 3.10
CA ASN A 159 -2.18 -2.04 3.72
C ASN A 159 -1.11 -2.98 3.13
N GLY A 160 -0.25 -2.49 2.24
CA GLY A 160 0.79 -3.29 1.59
C GLY A 160 1.00 -2.84 0.16
N PHE A 161 0.87 -3.77 -0.78
CA PHE A 161 0.94 -3.49 -2.20
C PHE A 161 -0.12 -4.32 -2.94
N THR A 162 -0.40 -3.96 -4.18
CA THR A 162 -1.11 -4.80 -5.15
C THR A 162 -0.20 -5.09 -6.33
N GLU A 163 -0.54 -6.12 -7.09
CA GLU A 163 0.16 -6.52 -8.29
C GLU A 163 -0.83 -6.90 -9.39
N VAL A 164 -0.54 -6.50 -10.62
CA VAL A 164 -1.30 -6.95 -11.79
C VAL A 164 -0.39 -7.16 -12.99
N LEU A 165 -0.78 -8.09 -13.85
CA LEU A 165 -0.21 -8.23 -15.18
C LEU A 165 -1.13 -7.58 -16.20
N VAL A 166 -0.56 -6.71 -17.05
CA VAL A 166 -1.29 -6.01 -18.11
C VAL A 166 -0.94 -6.64 -19.45
N VAL A 167 -1.83 -7.46 -19.98
CA VAL A 167 -1.70 -8.07 -21.31
C VAL A 167 -2.17 -7.05 -22.34
N LYS A 168 -1.27 -6.54 -23.17
CA LYS A 168 -1.55 -5.35 -24.01
C LYS A 168 -2.39 -5.63 -25.23
N THR A 169 -2.34 -6.86 -25.76
CA THR A 169 -2.94 -7.20 -27.06
C THR A 169 -3.39 -8.66 -27.10
N ALA A 170 -4.32 -8.96 -28.00
CA ALA A 170 -4.75 -10.34 -28.29
C ALA A 170 -3.59 -11.25 -28.71
N GLN A 171 -2.57 -10.71 -29.39
CA GLN A 171 -1.36 -11.46 -29.76
C GLN A 171 -0.58 -11.90 -28.52
N ALA A 172 -0.48 -11.05 -27.50
CA ALA A 172 0.16 -11.39 -26.24
C ALA A 172 -0.70 -12.36 -25.42
N GLY A 173 -2.03 -12.17 -25.43
CA GLY A 173 -3.02 -13.06 -24.81
C GLY A 173 -2.98 -14.50 -25.31
N ALA A 174 -2.52 -14.72 -26.55
CA ALA A 174 -2.35 -16.05 -27.13
C ALA A 174 -0.99 -16.73 -26.77
N SER A 175 -0.16 -16.14 -25.91
CA SER A 175 1.12 -16.74 -25.52
C SER A 175 0.90 -17.93 -24.58
N ALA A 176 1.61 -19.04 -24.84
CA ALA A 176 1.67 -20.19 -23.94
C ALA A 176 2.26 -19.84 -22.55
N GLU A 177 2.98 -18.73 -22.43
CA GLU A 177 3.50 -18.23 -21.16
C GLU A 177 2.39 -17.73 -20.22
N LEU A 178 1.20 -17.45 -20.74
CA LEU A 178 0.02 -17.04 -19.98
C LEU A 178 -0.88 -18.22 -19.57
N GLU A 179 -0.60 -19.45 -20.00
CA GLU A 179 -1.38 -20.62 -19.55
C GLU A 179 -1.13 -20.94 -18.06
N ARG A 180 0.08 -20.65 -17.59
CA ARG A 180 0.52 -20.86 -16.20
C ARG A 180 1.54 -19.82 -15.81
N ILE A 181 1.16 -18.93 -14.90
CA ILE A 181 2.03 -17.86 -14.42
C ILE A 181 2.35 -18.12 -12.96
N ALA A 182 3.61 -18.47 -12.69
CA ALA A 182 4.08 -18.78 -11.34
C ALA A 182 4.80 -17.56 -10.74
N PHE A 183 4.27 -17.06 -9.64
CA PHE A 183 4.93 -16.09 -8.77
C PHE A 183 5.66 -16.84 -7.66
N ARG A 184 6.94 -16.56 -7.44
CA ARG A 184 7.66 -17.10 -6.28
C ARG A 184 7.15 -16.38 -5.03
N THR A 185 6.89 -17.10 -3.96
CA THR A 185 6.56 -16.47 -2.68
C THR A 185 7.85 -16.09 -1.96
N HIS A 186 7.96 -14.84 -1.52
CA HIS A 186 8.94 -14.43 -0.55
C HIS A 186 8.29 -14.45 0.84
N ALA A 187 8.92 -15.10 1.82
CA ALA A 187 8.39 -15.19 3.16
C ALA A 187 9.51 -15.31 4.18
N GLU A 188 9.53 -14.42 5.17
CA GLU A 188 10.36 -14.53 6.37
C GLU A 188 9.46 -14.55 7.61
N ASN A 189 9.66 -15.55 8.48
CA ASN A 189 8.87 -15.81 9.71
C ASN A 189 7.36 -16.04 9.49
N VAL A 190 6.94 -16.21 8.24
CA VAL A 190 5.57 -16.52 7.83
C VAL A 190 5.53 -17.65 6.79
N ARG A 191 4.34 -18.17 6.53
CA ARG A 191 4.07 -19.14 5.47
C ARG A 191 2.73 -18.85 4.80
N VAL A 192 2.66 -19.11 3.50
CA VAL A 192 1.44 -18.99 2.69
C VAL A 192 0.69 -20.33 2.72
N TYR A 193 -0.64 -20.26 2.78
CA TYR A 193 -1.56 -21.38 2.83
C TYR A 193 -2.77 -21.11 1.95
N ASP A 194 -3.47 -22.16 1.56
CA ASP A 194 -4.84 -22.04 1.07
C ASP A 194 -5.75 -21.48 2.18
N GLY A 195 -6.53 -20.48 1.81
CA GLY A 195 -7.59 -19.86 2.60
C GLY A 195 -8.92 -20.62 2.50
N PRO A 196 -9.87 -20.34 3.41
CA PRO A 196 -11.11 -21.09 3.51
C PRO A 196 -12.23 -20.62 2.54
N GLY A 197 -12.02 -19.57 1.75
CA GLY A 197 -13.09 -19.01 0.90
C GLY A 197 -13.28 -19.72 -0.45
N PRO A 198 -14.43 -19.49 -1.09
CA PRO A 198 -14.75 -20.08 -2.38
C PRO A 198 -13.90 -19.45 -3.49
N GLY A 199 -12.96 -20.21 -4.05
CA GLY A 199 -12.12 -19.76 -5.18
C GLY A 199 -10.61 -19.91 -4.96
N GLY A 200 -10.18 -20.34 -3.77
CA GLY A 200 -8.75 -20.50 -3.49
C GLY A 200 -8.09 -19.24 -2.94
N ASP A 201 -8.78 -18.52 -2.06
CA ASP A 201 -8.22 -17.42 -1.26
C ASP A 201 -6.83 -17.79 -0.72
N LEU A 202 -5.96 -16.80 -0.57
CA LEU A 202 -4.64 -17.01 0.03
C LEU A 202 -4.67 -16.57 1.50
N MET A 203 -3.96 -17.29 2.36
CA MET A 203 -3.80 -16.90 3.75
C MET A 203 -2.36 -17.06 4.22
N VAL A 204 -1.80 -16.01 4.79
CA VAL A 204 -0.43 -16.00 5.31
C VAL A 204 -0.50 -16.07 6.82
N ARG A 205 0.19 -17.05 7.43
CA ARG A 205 0.26 -17.18 8.90
C ARG A 205 1.71 -17.09 9.38
N ASN A 206 1.88 -16.54 10.58
CA ASN A 206 3.16 -16.62 11.31
C ASN A 206 3.37 -18.02 11.94
N GLU A 207 4.53 -18.24 12.56
CA GLU A 207 4.86 -19.50 13.24
C GLU A 207 3.84 -19.93 14.32
N SER A 208 3.14 -18.97 14.92
CA SER A 208 2.08 -19.23 15.92
C SER A 208 0.74 -19.60 15.29
N GLY A 209 0.65 -19.69 13.96
CA GLY A 209 -0.57 -19.98 13.21
C GLY A 209 -1.54 -18.80 13.11
N THR A 210 -1.14 -17.60 13.55
CA THR A 210 -1.97 -16.40 13.48
C THR A 210 -1.93 -15.84 12.05
N PRO A 211 -3.08 -15.57 11.42
CA PRO A 211 -3.13 -14.87 10.14
C PRO A 211 -2.45 -13.51 10.23
N VAL A 212 -1.65 -13.17 9.24
CA VAL A 212 -0.93 -11.88 9.13
C VAL A 212 -1.31 -11.17 7.83
N PHE A 213 -1.61 -11.94 6.77
CA PHE A 213 -2.12 -11.44 5.49
C PHE A 213 -3.17 -12.41 4.92
N SER A 214 -4.03 -11.90 4.05
CA SER A 214 -5.00 -12.67 3.24
C SER A 214 -5.12 -12.07 1.85
N GLY A 215 -5.47 -12.90 0.86
CA GLY A 215 -5.79 -12.43 -0.48
C GLY A 215 -7.02 -13.09 -1.08
N ASP A 216 -7.69 -12.36 -1.96
CA ASP A 216 -8.94 -12.75 -2.60
C ASP A 216 -8.72 -13.69 -3.78
N ALA A 217 -9.82 -14.23 -4.33
CA ALA A 217 -9.78 -15.09 -5.52
C ALA A 217 -9.24 -14.36 -6.75
N SER A 218 -8.23 -14.93 -7.40
CA SER A 218 -7.62 -14.37 -8.60
C SER A 218 -8.65 -14.17 -9.72
N SER A 219 -8.65 -12.97 -10.31
CA SER A 219 -9.59 -12.60 -11.36
C SER A 219 -8.90 -11.91 -12.52
N MET A 220 -9.57 -11.85 -13.66
CA MET A 220 -9.10 -11.11 -14.81
C MET A 220 -10.26 -10.37 -15.46
N TRP A 221 -9.96 -9.24 -16.09
CA TRP A 221 -10.95 -8.42 -16.77
C TRP A 221 -10.39 -7.73 -18.00
N ASP A 222 -11.28 -7.44 -18.95
CA ASP A 222 -10.95 -6.70 -20.16
C ASP A 222 -11.20 -5.19 -19.96
N SER A 223 -10.89 -4.38 -20.97
CA SER A 223 -11.09 -2.91 -20.94
C SER A 223 -12.31 -2.48 -21.76
N SER A 224 -13.41 -3.22 -21.68
CA SER A 224 -14.62 -2.94 -22.49
C SER A 224 -15.58 -1.92 -21.86
N GLY A 225 -15.46 -1.66 -20.55
CA GLY A 225 -16.21 -0.67 -19.79
C GLY A 225 -15.40 0.60 -19.49
N GLY A 226 -15.99 1.52 -18.72
CA GLY A 226 -15.29 2.66 -18.12
C GLY A 226 -14.35 3.47 -19.02
N ASP A 227 -14.85 4.04 -20.12
CA ASP A 227 -14.04 4.83 -21.08
C ASP A 227 -13.07 5.83 -20.37
N GLY A 228 -11.78 5.54 -20.45
CA GLY A 228 -10.71 6.38 -19.89
C GLY A 228 -10.40 6.18 -18.41
N GLU A 229 -11.01 5.18 -17.76
CA GLU A 229 -10.68 4.77 -16.41
C GLU A 229 -9.38 3.93 -16.36
N ASN A 230 -8.79 3.86 -15.17
CA ASN A 230 -7.60 3.04 -14.93
C ASN A 230 -8.01 1.63 -14.52
N HIS A 231 -8.05 0.72 -15.49
CA HIS A 231 -8.38 -0.69 -15.25
C HIS A 231 -7.36 -1.44 -14.39
N THR A 232 -6.18 -0.88 -14.06
CA THR A 232 -5.19 -1.57 -13.21
C THR A 232 -5.48 -1.47 -11.72
N GLU A 233 -6.39 -0.57 -11.30
CA GLU A 233 -6.82 -0.43 -9.90
C GLU A 233 -8.03 -1.30 -9.57
N GLY A 234 -8.53 -2.02 -10.57
CA GLY A 234 -9.71 -2.86 -10.49
C GLY A 234 -10.55 -2.74 -11.77
N PRO A 235 -11.53 -3.64 -11.94
CA PRO A 235 -12.39 -3.62 -13.10
C PRO A 235 -13.37 -2.44 -13.06
N ALA A 236 -13.52 -1.76 -14.18
CA ALA A 236 -14.51 -0.72 -14.39
C ALA A 236 -15.93 -1.29 -14.52
N ASP A 237 -16.90 -0.40 -14.45
CA ASP A 237 -18.29 -0.71 -14.77
C ASP A 237 -18.43 -1.06 -16.26
N GLY A 238 -18.87 -2.28 -16.55
CA GLY A 238 -19.05 -2.79 -17.91
C GLY A 238 -17.94 -3.73 -18.38
N ASP A 239 -16.80 -3.79 -17.69
CA ASP A 239 -15.73 -4.73 -18.02
C ASP A 239 -16.23 -6.17 -17.93
N ARG A 240 -15.85 -6.99 -18.93
CA ARG A 240 -16.03 -8.43 -18.87
C ARG A 240 -15.04 -8.99 -17.86
N ARG A 241 -15.47 -9.97 -17.07
CA ARG A 241 -14.65 -10.56 -15.99
C ARG A 241 -14.69 -12.08 -16.06
N ALA A 242 -13.58 -12.71 -15.69
CA ALA A 242 -13.48 -14.15 -15.49
C ALA A 242 -12.73 -14.44 -14.18
N GLN A 243 -13.09 -15.54 -13.53
CA GLN A 243 -12.31 -16.09 -12.43
C GLN A 243 -11.19 -16.96 -12.99
N MET A 244 -10.01 -16.85 -12.41
CA MET A 244 -8.85 -17.65 -12.80
C MET A 244 -8.68 -18.83 -11.84
N GLY A 245 -8.02 -19.89 -12.30
CA GLY A 245 -7.57 -20.95 -11.41
C GLY A 245 -6.35 -20.50 -10.60
N VAL A 246 -6.21 -21.00 -9.38
CA VAL A 246 -5.05 -20.76 -8.51
C VAL A 246 -4.52 -22.08 -8.00
N GLU A 247 -3.20 -22.22 -7.98
CA GLU A 247 -2.51 -23.35 -7.38
C GLU A 247 -1.43 -22.85 -6.42
N VAL A 248 -1.53 -23.25 -5.16
CA VAL A 248 -0.56 -22.91 -4.12
C VAL A 248 0.46 -24.04 -3.99
N GLY A 249 1.72 -23.70 -4.28
CA GLY A 249 2.90 -24.54 -4.08
C GLY A 249 3.58 -24.28 -2.74
N ALA A 250 4.73 -24.92 -2.51
CA ALA A 250 5.50 -24.73 -1.29
C ALA A 250 6.14 -23.34 -1.19
N ASP A 251 6.57 -22.80 -2.33
CA ASP A 251 7.29 -21.53 -2.49
C ASP A 251 6.78 -20.73 -3.71
N THR A 252 5.59 -21.07 -4.21
CA THR A 252 5.01 -20.47 -5.41
C THR A 252 3.50 -20.33 -5.29
N VAL A 253 2.96 -19.27 -5.89
CA VAL A 253 1.53 -19.14 -6.19
C VAL A 253 1.42 -19.09 -7.71
N THR A 254 0.68 -20.02 -8.30
CA THR A 254 0.48 -20.08 -9.75
C THR A 254 -0.94 -19.69 -10.09
N VAL A 255 -1.10 -18.72 -10.99
CA VAL A 255 -2.40 -18.39 -11.58
C VAL A 255 -2.56 -19.03 -12.95
N LEU A 256 -3.80 -19.38 -13.27
CA LEU A 256 -4.24 -20.01 -14.50
C LEU A 256 -5.25 -19.07 -15.21
N PRO A 257 -4.77 -18.09 -15.99
CA PRO A 257 -5.62 -17.22 -16.78
C PRO A 257 -6.57 -17.98 -17.69
N ASP A 258 -7.81 -17.50 -17.79
CA ASP A 258 -8.84 -18.09 -18.65
C ASP A 258 -8.47 -17.85 -20.12
N GLN A 259 -8.03 -18.92 -20.78
CA GLN A 259 -7.59 -18.87 -22.17
C GLN A 259 -8.75 -18.67 -23.15
N GLU A 260 -9.97 -19.11 -22.79
CA GLU A 260 -11.15 -18.86 -23.62
C GLU A 260 -11.49 -17.37 -23.58
N PHE A 261 -11.40 -16.73 -22.41
CA PHE A 261 -11.54 -15.29 -22.25
C PHE A 261 -10.49 -14.50 -23.05
N LEU A 262 -9.21 -14.88 -22.97
CA LEU A 262 -8.14 -14.21 -23.73
C LEU A 262 -8.31 -14.35 -25.24
N ALA A 263 -8.81 -15.49 -25.71
CA ALA A 263 -9.00 -15.78 -27.14
C ALA A 263 -10.35 -15.30 -27.71
N ASP A 264 -11.27 -14.87 -26.85
CA ASP A 264 -12.61 -14.46 -27.25
C ASP A 264 -12.54 -13.18 -28.13
N PRO A 265 -13.17 -13.17 -29.32
CA PRO A 265 -13.12 -12.04 -30.25
C PRO A 265 -13.79 -10.76 -29.73
N ASP A 266 -14.65 -10.87 -28.72
CA ASP A 266 -15.32 -9.75 -28.07
C ASP A 266 -14.50 -9.21 -26.87
N THR A 267 -13.31 -9.76 -26.59
CA THR A 267 -12.43 -9.29 -25.49
C THR A 267 -11.68 -8.02 -25.90
N THR A 268 -11.83 -6.97 -25.10
CA THR A 268 -11.20 -5.67 -25.36
C THR A 268 -9.90 -5.54 -24.59
N TYR A 269 -8.78 -5.41 -25.33
CA TYR A 269 -7.46 -5.25 -24.72
C TYR A 269 -7.15 -3.78 -24.39
N PRO A 270 -6.36 -3.50 -23.33
CA PRO A 270 -5.63 -4.46 -22.51
C PRO A 270 -6.51 -5.32 -21.60
N VAL A 271 -6.04 -6.53 -21.29
CA VAL A 271 -6.62 -7.40 -20.27
C VAL A 271 -5.74 -7.33 -19.04
N VAL A 272 -6.36 -7.15 -17.88
CA VAL A 272 -5.68 -7.17 -16.58
C VAL A 272 -5.87 -8.53 -15.95
N ILE A 273 -4.76 -9.14 -15.54
CA ILE A 273 -4.68 -10.38 -14.79
C ILE A 273 -4.27 -10.00 -13.38
N ASP A 274 -5.17 -10.23 -12.42
CA ASP A 274 -4.97 -9.94 -11.01
C ASP A 274 -4.88 -11.27 -10.24
N PRO A 275 -3.68 -11.63 -9.75
CA PRO A 275 -3.50 -12.83 -8.94
C PRO A 275 -4.15 -12.73 -7.55
N GLY A 276 -4.71 -11.59 -7.17
CA GLY A 276 -5.33 -11.31 -5.88
C GLY A 276 -4.37 -10.54 -4.96
N ASP A 277 -4.91 -9.58 -4.23
CA ASP A 277 -4.11 -8.70 -3.35
C ASP A 277 -3.61 -9.43 -2.09
N LEU A 278 -2.32 -9.33 -1.77
CA LEU A 278 -1.83 -9.65 -0.43
C LEU A 278 -2.11 -8.49 0.54
N THR A 279 -3.27 -8.53 1.19
CA THR A 279 -3.68 -7.51 2.16
C THR A 279 -3.32 -7.91 3.58
N LEU A 280 -2.89 -6.94 4.39
CA LEU A 280 -2.67 -7.18 5.82
C LEU A 280 -3.99 -7.56 6.51
N ASP A 281 -4.01 -8.69 7.22
CA ASP A 281 -5.13 -9.04 8.09
C ASP A 281 -5.04 -8.17 9.35
N VAL A 282 -5.72 -7.02 9.31
CA VAL A 282 -5.96 -6.17 10.47
C VAL A 282 -7.04 -6.82 11.33
N GLY A 283 -6.73 -8.00 11.91
CA GLY A 283 -7.65 -8.85 12.65
C GLY A 283 -8.73 -8.03 13.34
N HIS A 284 -9.90 -7.92 12.69
CA HIS A 284 -10.95 -7.05 13.18
C HIS A 284 -11.39 -7.68 14.49
N GLY A 285 -10.95 -7.10 15.60
CA GLY A 285 -11.55 -7.32 16.89
C GLY A 285 -13.01 -6.94 16.73
N VAL A 286 -13.84 -7.94 16.42
CA VAL A 286 -15.29 -7.79 16.44
C VAL A 286 -15.59 -7.41 17.88
N MET A 287 -15.71 -6.12 18.14
CA MET A 287 -16.22 -5.60 19.39
C MET A 287 -17.65 -6.09 19.45
N ARG A 288 -17.83 -7.29 20.02
CA ARG A 288 -19.16 -7.78 20.38
C ARG A 288 -19.65 -6.80 21.43
N LEU A 289 -20.45 -5.84 20.99
CA LEU A 289 -21.35 -5.10 21.86
C LEU A 289 -22.18 -6.16 22.59
N ARG A 290 -21.78 -6.46 23.82
CA ARG A 290 -22.65 -7.12 24.77
C ARG A 290 -23.74 -6.10 25.06
N SER A 291 -24.89 -6.24 24.40
CA SER A 291 -26.12 -5.62 24.85
C SER A 291 -26.38 -6.07 26.29
N ALA A 292 -26.65 -5.09 27.15
CA ALA A 292 -26.95 -5.23 28.58
C ALA A 292 -28.10 -6.21 28.86
#